data_AF-A0A8J8ER07-F1
#
_entry.id   AF-A0A8J8ER07-F1
#
_cell.length_a   1.000
_cell.length_b   1.000
_cell.length_c   1.000
_cell.angle_alpha   90.00
_cell.angle_beta   90.00
_cell.angle_gamma   90.00
#
_symmetry.space_group_name_H-M   'P 1'
#
loop_
_entity.id
_entity.type
_entity.pdbx_description
1 polymer ?
#
loop_
_entity_poly.entity_id
_entity_poly.type
_entity_poly.pdbx_seq_one_letter_code
_entity_poly.pdbx_strand_id
1 'polypeptide(L)'
;MKRIALLLLFLLTVSTLSYAAAETQIDSNKIHFYMYGMATCPHCQNMKKLIPEIYGPESLTYYELVNNEENQKLFGEQYKYTGIMGVPAIGIAYDGKLYAIIEGEFNVSATPKIIEAAMQEGGLILVVGGQAYLIKNQTVIEELQAIYVEHRLPGAESTEAPSITASTGTYGEESGDDGKTCGPGIVAVLVLLPLLALRRR
;
A
#
# COMPACT_ATOMS: atom_id res chain seq x y z
N MET A 1 -45.72 -44.85 0.42
CA MET A 1 -44.53 -44.48 -0.39
C MET A 1 -44.55 -43.04 -0.89
N LYS A 2 -45.63 -42.54 -1.53
CA LYS A 2 -45.72 -41.12 -1.99
C LYS A 2 -45.41 -40.04 -0.94
N ARG A 3 -45.87 -40.23 0.32
CA ARG A 3 -45.62 -39.26 1.42
C ARG A 3 -44.16 -39.20 1.86
N ILE A 4 -43.41 -40.31 1.74
CA ILE A 4 -41.99 -40.39 2.11
C ILE A 4 -41.14 -39.75 1.01
N ALA A 5 -41.49 -39.96 -0.26
CA ALA A 5 -40.82 -39.32 -1.39
C ALA A 5 -40.96 -37.79 -1.37
N LEU A 6 -42.13 -37.27 -0.97
CA LEU A 6 -42.38 -35.83 -0.83
C LEU A 6 -41.57 -35.19 0.31
N LEU A 7 -41.41 -35.90 1.44
CA LEU A 7 -40.57 -35.46 2.56
C LEU A 7 -39.08 -35.42 2.18
N LEU A 8 -38.59 -36.43 1.46
CA LEU A 8 -37.21 -36.46 0.98
C LEU A 8 -36.92 -35.36 -0.05
N LEU A 9 -37.86 -35.08 -0.95
CA LEU A 9 -37.73 -33.98 -1.92
C LEU A 9 -37.69 -32.62 -1.21
N PHE A 10 -38.54 -32.42 -0.20
CA PHE A 10 -38.55 -31.19 0.60
C PHE A 10 -37.24 -30.99 1.38
N LEU A 11 -36.72 -32.05 2.02
CA LEU A 11 -35.42 -32.01 2.71
C LEU A 11 -34.26 -31.66 1.77
N LEU A 12 -34.25 -32.18 0.55
CA LEU A 12 -33.26 -31.84 -0.48
C LEU A 12 -33.35 -30.37 -0.91
N THR A 13 -34.57 -29.82 -1.04
CA THR A 13 -34.74 -28.39 -1.37
C THR A 13 -34.37 -27.44 -0.23
N VAL A 14 -34.60 -27.83 1.03
CA VAL A 14 -34.24 -27.00 2.20
C VAL A 14 -32.72 -26.99 2.41
N SER A 15 -32.05 -28.10 2.12
CA SER A 15 -30.59 -28.19 2.22
C SER A 15 -29.88 -27.39 1.14
N THR A 16 -30.39 -27.32 -0.10
CA THR A 16 -29.79 -26.46 -1.14
C THR A 16 -30.00 -24.96 -0.88
N LEU A 17 -31.11 -24.55 -0.27
CA LEU A 17 -31.35 -23.16 0.15
C LEU A 17 -30.37 -22.70 1.25
N SER A 18 -29.96 -23.61 2.13
CA SER A 18 -29.04 -23.28 3.23
C SER A 18 -27.61 -23.00 2.76
N TYR A 19 -27.19 -23.59 1.63
CA TYR A 19 -25.87 -23.32 1.04
C TYR A 19 -25.80 -21.98 0.30
N ALA A 20 -26.93 -21.50 -0.25
CA ALA A 20 -26.96 -20.22 -0.98
C ALA A 20 -26.96 -18.99 -0.05
N ALA A 21 -27.28 -19.16 1.23
CA ALA A 21 -27.39 -18.08 2.21
C ALA A 21 -26.17 -17.97 3.15
N ALA A 22 -25.09 -18.72 2.88
CA ALA A 22 -23.80 -18.44 3.50
C ALA A 22 -23.20 -17.19 2.83
N GLU A 23 -23.83 -16.02 3.03
CA GLU A 23 -23.16 -14.75 2.82
C GLU A 23 -21.93 -14.77 3.72
N THR A 24 -20.75 -14.85 3.11
CA THR A 24 -19.47 -14.71 3.82
C THR A 24 -19.41 -13.29 4.36
N GLN A 25 -19.93 -13.08 5.57
CA GLN A 25 -19.83 -11.80 6.25
C GLN A 25 -18.34 -11.48 6.42
N ILE A 26 -17.91 -10.35 5.86
CA ILE A 26 -16.54 -9.85 6.04
C ILE A 26 -16.33 -9.55 7.51
N ASP A 27 -15.36 -10.24 8.12
CA ASP A 27 -14.95 -9.96 9.50
C ASP A 27 -14.23 -8.61 9.55
N SER A 28 -14.85 -7.64 10.23
CA SER A 28 -14.31 -6.29 10.34
C SER A 28 -12.93 -6.25 11.02
N ASN A 29 -12.58 -7.24 11.86
CA ASN A 29 -11.28 -7.30 12.53
C ASN A 29 -10.14 -7.69 11.60
N LYS A 30 -10.44 -8.21 10.40
CA LYS A 30 -9.46 -8.56 9.38
C LYS A 30 -9.23 -7.45 8.35
N ILE A 31 -9.97 -6.35 8.45
CA ILE A 31 -9.85 -5.20 7.56
C ILE A 31 -8.73 -4.30 8.08
N HIS A 32 -7.82 -3.91 7.19
CA HIS A 32 -6.77 -2.95 7.48
C HIS A 32 -6.66 -1.90 6.37
N PHE A 33 -6.40 -0.66 6.75
CA PHE A 33 -6.28 0.47 5.84
C PHE A 33 -4.83 0.95 5.79
N TYR A 34 -4.35 1.24 4.59
CA TYR A 34 -3.01 1.75 4.32
C TYR A 34 -3.15 3.09 3.60
N MET A 35 -2.90 4.20 4.29
CA MET A 35 -3.19 5.53 3.76
C MET A 35 -1.94 6.36 3.58
N TYR A 36 -1.63 6.73 2.33
CA TYR A 36 -0.71 7.82 2.04
C TYR A 36 -1.42 9.16 2.24
N GLY A 37 -0.79 10.06 2.99
CA GLY A 37 -1.39 11.34 3.33
C GLY A 37 -0.38 12.39 3.75
N MET A 38 -0.87 13.62 3.95
CA MET A 38 -0.09 14.72 4.51
C MET A 38 -0.75 15.26 5.78
N ALA A 39 0.07 15.57 6.80
CA ALA A 39 -0.38 16.22 8.03
C ALA A 39 -1.20 17.50 7.77
N THR A 40 -0.87 18.23 6.71
CA THR A 40 -1.51 19.51 6.34
C THR A 40 -2.79 19.34 5.52
N CYS A 41 -3.14 18.12 5.09
CA CYS A 41 -4.33 17.88 4.26
C CYS A 41 -5.57 17.60 5.14
N PRO A 42 -6.61 18.47 5.11
CA PRO A 42 -7.81 18.27 5.92
C PRO A 42 -8.53 16.94 5.64
N HIS A 43 -8.56 16.52 4.37
CA HIS A 43 -9.17 15.24 3.98
C HIS A 43 -8.42 14.04 4.55
N CYS A 44 -7.08 14.11 4.59
CA CYS A 44 -6.27 13.08 5.25
C CYS A 44 -6.56 13.01 6.75
N GLN A 45 -6.67 14.17 7.42
CA GLN A 45 -6.96 14.22 8.85
C GLN A 45 -8.34 13.66 9.18
N ASN A 46 -9.34 13.96 8.34
CA ASN A 46 -10.68 13.42 8.49
C ASN A 46 -10.68 11.90 8.41
N MET A 47 -10.07 11.32 7.35
CA MET A 47 -9.99 9.86 7.18
C MET A 47 -9.13 9.19 8.27
N LYS A 48 -8.05 9.84 8.70
CA LYS A 48 -7.16 9.35 9.78
C LYS A 48 -7.89 9.24 11.12
N LYS A 49 -8.94 10.03 11.32
CA LYS A 49 -9.83 9.95 12.48
C LYS A 49 -10.94 8.92 12.28
N LEU A 50 -11.66 8.99 11.16
CA LEU A 50 -12.87 8.20 10.93
C LEU A 50 -12.60 6.70 10.83
N ILE A 51 -11.49 6.30 10.21
CA ILE A 51 -11.14 4.88 10.04
C ILE A 51 -10.97 4.20 11.41
N PRO A 52 -10.08 4.69 12.31
CA PRO A 52 -9.95 4.13 13.64
C PRO A 52 -11.21 4.18 14.51
N GLU A 53 -12.06 5.20 14.34
CA GLU A 53 -13.33 5.30 15.08
C GLU A 53 -14.30 4.16 14.75
N ILE A 54 -14.25 3.64 13.51
CA ILE A 54 -15.15 2.58 13.04
C ILE A 54 -14.52 1.19 13.19
N TYR A 55 -13.23 1.05 12.85
CA TYR A 55 -12.55 -0.26 12.77
C TYR A 55 -11.56 -0.52 13.91
N GLY A 56 -11.37 0.45 14.81
CA GLY A 56 -10.48 0.35 15.96
C GLY A 56 -9.10 1.00 15.73
N PRO A 57 -8.36 1.30 16.80
CA PRO A 57 -7.14 2.12 16.76
C PRO A 57 -6.04 1.55 15.85
N GLU A 58 -5.93 0.23 15.77
CA GLU A 58 -4.90 -0.46 14.99
C GLU A 58 -5.29 -0.71 13.52
N SER A 59 -6.47 -0.27 13.09
CA SER A 59 -6.97 -0.54 11.74
C SER A 59 -6.30 0.27 10.63
N LEU A 60 -5.46 1.25 10.97
CA LEU A 60 -4.88 2.19 10.02
C LEU A 60 -3.36 2.27 10.15
N THR A 61 -2.66 1.97 9.06
CA THR A 61 -1.27 2.39 8.84
C THR A 61 -1.28 3.70 8.06
N TYR A 62 -0.71 4.76 8.64
CA TYR A 62 -0.62 6.08 8.03
C TYR A 62 0.79 6.37 7.50
N TYR A 63 0.93 6.50 6.20
CA TYR A 63 2.18 6.87 5.53
C TYR A 63 2.22 8.38 5.30
N GLU A 64 2.87 9.10 6.22
CA GLU A 64 3.10 10.55 6.12
C GLU A 64 4.07 10.86 4.98
N LEU A 65 3.66 11.69 4.03
CA LEU A 65 4.51 12.09 2.90
C LEU A 65 5.45 13.24 3.25
N VAL A 66 5.07 14.14 4.15
CA VAL A 66 5.89 15.31 4.50
C VAL A 66 7.17 14.87 5.19
N ASN A 67 8.32 15.25 4.63
CA ASN A 67 9.65 14.93 5.15
C ASN A 67 9.95 13.42 5.26
N ASN A 68 9.29 12.59 4.44
CA ASN A 68 9.57 11.15 4.37
C ASN A 68 9.85 10.75 2.91
N GLU A 69 11.13 10.54 2.57
CA GLU A 69 11.56 10.25 1.20
C GLU A 69 11.08 8.88 0.71
N GLU A 70 11.05 7.88 1.60
CA GLU A 70 10.59 6.52 1.27
C GLU A 70 9.11 6.53 0.90
N ASN A 71 8.26 7.15 1.73
CA ASN A 71 6.83 7.25 1.46
C ASN A 71 6.56 8.04 0.18
N GLN A 72 7.28 9.14 -0.06
CA GLN A 72 7.17 9.91 -1.30
C GLN A 72 7.55 9.08 -2.53
N LYS A 73 8.60 8.26 -2.42
CA LYS A 73 9.04 7.37 -3.50
C LYS A 73 8.01 6.30 -3.80
N LEU A 74 7.48 5.62 -2.77
CA LEU A 74 6.44 4.60 -2.91
C LEU A 74 5.13 5.19 -3.46
N PHE A 75 4.74 6.37 -2.98
CA PHE A 75 3.58 7.10 -3.48
C PHE A 75 3.75 7.57 -4.94
N GLY A 76 4.96 7.97 -5.33
CA GLY A 76 5.28 8.26 -6.72
C GLY A 76 5.24 7.01 -7.60
N GLU A 77 5.66 5.86 -7.08
CA GLU A 77 5.67 4.59 -7.82
C GLU A 77 4.26 4.08 -8.11
N GLN A 78 3.32 4.18 -7.15
CA GLN A 78 1.95 3.70 -7.37
C GLN A 78 1.23 4.43 -8.51
N TYR A 79 1.62 5.67 -8.83
CA TYR A 79 1.02 6.46 -9.91
C TYR A 79 1.06 5.72 -11.26
N LYS A 80 2.11 4.92 -11.52
CA LYS A 80 2.26 4.14 -12.76
C LYS A 80 1.13 3.11 -12.94
N TYR A 81 0.49 2.71 -11.85
CA TYR A 81 -0.53 1.67 -11.82
C TYR A 81 -1.93 2.23 -11.58
N THR A 82 -2.05 3.31 -10.81
CA THR A 82 -3.34 3.87 -10.36
C THR A 82 -3.73 5.18 -11.02
N GLY A 83 -2.75 5.96 -11.50
CA GLY A 83 -2.96 7.35 -11.91
C GLY A 83 -3.27 8.33 -10.76
N ILE A 84 -3.26 7.89 -9.50
CA ILE A 84 -3.55 8.75 -8.34
C ILE A 84 -2.38 9.69 -8.09
N MET A 85 -2.66 10.99 -8.08
CA MET A 85 -1.69 12.04 -7.75
C MET A 85 -2.00 12.77 -6.44
N GLY A 86 -3.26 12.69 -5.98
CA GLY A 86 -3.74 13.36 -4.78
C GLY A 86 -3.69 12.49 -3.53
N VAL A 87 -3.84 13.15 -2.38
CA VAL A 87 -4.02 12.49 -1.07
C VAL A 87 -5.36 12.90 -0.43
N PRO A 88 -5.98 12.03 0.39
CA PRO A 88 -5.51 10.69 0.77
C PRO A 88 -5.61 9.67 -0.36
N ALA A 89 -4.65 8.75 -0.42
CA ALA A 89 -4.73 7.53 -1.23
C ALA A 89 -4.76 6.32 -0.29
N ILE A 90 -5.85 5.57 -0.33
CA ILE A 90 -6.21 4.61 0.72
C ILE A 90 -6.31 3.22 0.12
N GLY A 91 -5.34 2.36 0.45
CA GLY A 91 -5.41 0.93 0.22
C GLY A 91 -6.28 0.25 1.28
N ILE A 92 -7.17 -0.64 0.86
CA ILE A 92 -8.04 -1.45 1.72
C ILE A 92 -7.60 -2.91 1.57
N ALA A 93 -7.11 -3.49 2.66
CA ALA A 93 -6.74 -4.88 2.73
C ALA A 93 -7.72 -5.67 3.62
N TYR A 94 -7.89 -6.95 3.29
CA TYR A 94 -8.61 -7.91 4.09
C TYR A 94 -7.77 -9.19 4.21
N ASP A 95 -7.50 -9.62 5.43
CA ASP A 95 -6.64 -10.77 5.72
C ASP A 95 -5.24 -10.63 5.06
N GLY A 96 -4.70 -9.40 5.09
CA GLY A 96 -3.39 -9.07 4.50
C GLY A 96 -3.38 -8.90 2.98
N LYS A 97 -4.49 -9.15 2.28
CA LYS A 97 -4.56 -8.99 0.81
C LYS A 97 -5.26 -7.69 0.42
N LEU A 98 -4.69 -6.95 -0.51
CA LEU A 98 -5.24 -5.71 -1.04
C LEU A 98 -6.45 -5.98 -1.97
N TYR A 99 -7.57 -5.31 -1.71
CA TYR A 99 -8.82 -5.45 -2.46
C TYR A 99 -9.29 -4.16 -3.12
N ALA A 100 -8.92 -3.00 -2.56
CA ALA A 100 -9.23 -1.73 -3.18
C ALA A 100 -8.16 -0.66 -2.93
N ILE A 101 -8.12 0.33 -3.81
CA ILE A 101 -7.41 1.59 -3.61
C ILE A 101 -8.38 2.73 -3.95
N ILE A 102 -8.50 3.70 -3.06
CA ILE A 102 -9.43 4.83 -3.20
C ILE A 102 -8.68 6.15 -3.08
N GLU A 103 -8.85 7.02 -4.06
CA GLU A 103 -8.45 8.42 -3.99
C GLU A 103 -9.53 9.25 -3.28
N GLY A 104 -9.12 9.98 -2.23
CA GLY A 104 -9.97 10.93 -1.51
C GLY A 104 -10.75 10.32 -0.33
N GLU A 105 -11.69 11.11 0.17
CA GLU A 105 -12.61 10.66 1.23
C GLU A 105 -13.65 9.69 0.68
N PHE A 106 -14.08 8.75 1.51
CA PHE A 106 -15.15 7.81 1.17
C PHE A 106 -15.96 7.42 2.40
N ASN A 107 -17.10 6.77 2.18
CA ASN A 107 -17.89 6.20 3.26
C ASN A 107 -17.19 4.94 3.80
N VAL A 108 -16.46 5.10 4.90
CA VAL A 108 -15.69 4.04 5.58
C VAL A 108 -16.57 2.83 5.95
N SER A 109 -17.84 3.03 6.31
CA SER A 109 -18.76 1.93 6.64
C SER A 109 -19.16 1.08 5.42
N ALA A 110 -18.86 1.51 4.19
CA ALA A 110 -19.09 0.73 2.98
C ALA A 110 -17.97 -0.30 2.69
N THR A 111 -16.88 -0.29 3.47
CA THR A 111 -15.71 -1.14 3.24
C THR A 111 -16.01 -2.64 3.07
N PRO A 112 -16.89 -3.29 3.87
CA PRO A 112 -17.22 -4.71 3.68
C PRO A 112 -17.77 -4.99 2.28
N LYS A 113 -18.66 -4.12 1.79
CA LYS A 113 -19.24 -4.25 0.45
C LYS A 113 -18.23 -4.02 -0.67
N ILE A 114 -17.25 -3.14 -0.44
CA ILE A 114 -16.16 -2.90 -1.40
C ILE A 114 -15.29 -4.16 -1.50
N ILE A 115 -14.93 -4.78 -0.37
CA ILE A 115 -14.16 -6.03 -0.35
C ILE A 115 -14.95 -7.16 -1.02
N GLU A 116 -16.23 -7.33 -0.67
CA GLU A 116 -17.10 -8.34 -1.29
C GLU A 116 -17.18 -8.18 -2.81
N ALA A 117 -17.37 -6.95 -3.30
CA ALA A 117 -17.41 -6.68 -4.73
C ALA A 117 -16.08 -7.03 -5.41
N ALA A 118 -14.94 -6.67 -4.81
CA ALA A 118 -13.63 -7.02 -5.34
C ALA A 118 -13.39 -8.54 -5.37
N MET A 119 -13.84 -9.26 -4.34
CA MET A 119 -13.79 -10.74 -4.28
C MET A 119 -14.66 -11.38 -5.35
N GLN A 120 -15.89 -10.90 -5.54
CA GLN A 120 -16.84 -11.42 -6.55
C GLN A 120 -16.31 -11.22 -7.97
N GLU A 121 -15.70 -10.07 -8.24
CA GLU A 121 -15.18 -9.71 -9.55
C GLU A 121 -13.79 -10.31 -9.85
N GLY A 122 -13.13 -10.85 -8.82
CA GLY A 122 -11.81 -11.46 -8.91
C GLY A 122 -10.72 -10.46 -9.28
N GLY A 123 -10.69 -9.31 -8.62
CA GLY A 123 -9.70 -8.25 -8.90
C GLY A 123 -9.57 -7.22 -7.79
N LEU A 124 -8.92 -6.11 -8.12
CA LEU A 124 -8.76 -4.95 -7.23
C LEU A 124 -9.62 -3.79 -7.74
N ILE A 125 -10.42 -3.20 -6.85
CA ILE A 125 -11.21 -2.01 -7.16
C ILE A 125 -10.33 -0.77 -7.01
N LEU A 126 -10.21 0.01 -8.09
CA LEU A 126 -9.52 1.30 -8.06
C LEU A 126 -10.54 2.42 -8.21
N VAL A 127 -10.57 3.37 -7.29
CA VAL A 127 -11.36 4.60 -7.41
C VAL A 127 -10.41 5.79 -7.54
N VAL A 128 -10.44 6.45 -8.71
CA VAL A 128 -9.57 7.58 -9.05
C VAL A 128 -10.32 8.56 -9.94
N GLY A 129 -10.18 9.86 -9.70
CA GLY A 129 -10.87 10.90 -10.47
C GLY A 129 -12.41 10.79 -10.44
N GLY A 130 -12.98 10.20 -9.39
CA GLY A 130 -14.42 9.97 -9.24
C GLY A 130 -14.97 8.81 -10.08
N GLN A 131 -14.11 8.01 -10.70
CA GLN A 131 -14.49 6.82 -11.46
C GLN A 131 -13.99 5.56 -10.76
N ALA A 132 -14.73 4.46 -10.91
CA ALA A 132 -14.35 3.14 -10.42
C ALA A 132 -13.89 2.26 -11.58
N TYR A 133 -12.75 1.60 -11.39
CA TYR A 133 -12.14 0.66 -12.32
C TYR A 133 -11.89 -0.66 -11.62
N LEU A 134 -11.79 -1.72 -12.42
CA LEU A 134 -11.46 -3.05 -11.96
C LEU A 134 -10.12 -3.47 -12.57
N ILE A 135 -9.11 -3.61 -11.72
CA ILE A 135 -7.80 -4.13 -12.11
C ILE A 135 -7.84 -5.64 -11.99
N LYS A 136 -7.69 -6.35 -13.11
CA LYS A 136 -7.56 -7.83 -13.16
C LYS A 136 -6.14 -8.31 -13.47
N ASN A 137 -5.22 -7.39 -13.77
CA ASN A 137 -3.84 -7.76 -14.04
C ASN A 137 -3.15 -8.12 -12.72
N GLN A 138 -2.87 -9.41 -12.54
CA GLN A 138 -2.32 -9.95 -11.30
C GLN A 138 -0.94 -9.36 -10.96
N THR A 139 -0.07 -9.14 -11.95
CA THR A 139 1.22 -8.47 -11.74
C THR A 139 1.01 -7.06 -11.19
N VAL A 140 0.09 -6.27 -11.75
CA VAL A 140 -0.20 -4.93 -11.24
C VAL A 140 -0.74 -4.97 -9.80
N ILE A 141 -1.61 -5.93 -9.48
CA ILE A 141 -2.12 -6.11 -8.12
C ILE A 141 -0.99 -6.45 -7.15
N GLU A 142 -0.03 -7.29 -7.54
CA GLU A 142 1.14 -7.64 -6.73
C GLU A 142 2.07 -6.44 -6.50
N GLU A 143 2.29 -5.59 -7.51
CA GLU A 143 3.09 -4.38 -7.30
C GLU A 143 2.38 -3.38 -6.38
N LEU A 144 1.06 -3.26 -6.48
CA LEU A 144 0.26 -2.43 -5.57
C LEU A 144 0.23 -3.00 -4.15
N GLN A 145 0.15 -4.33 -4.00
CA GLN A 145 0.28 -5.03 -2.73
C GLN A 145 1.63 -4.71 -2.07
N ALA A 146 2.73 -4.77 -2.85
CA ALA A 146 4.06 -4.45 -2.38
C ALA A 146 4.15 -3.00 -1.85
N ILE A 147 3.55 -2.05 -2.56
CA ILE A 147 3.58 -0.63 -2.20
C ILE A 147 2.73 -0.30 -0.97
N TYR A 148 1.50 -0.81 -0.92
CA TYR A 148 0.56 -0.42 0.14
C TYR A 148 0.70 -1.26 1.40
N VAL A 149 0.81 -2.59 1.26
CA VAL A 149 0.73 -3.52 2.39
C VAL A 149 2.12 -3.90 2.90
N GLU A 150 3.02 -4.28 2.00
CA GLU A 150 4.38 -4.71 2.36
C GLU A 150 5.34 -3.53 2.55
N HIS A 151 4.93 -2.33 2.14
CA HIS A 151 5.67 -1.09 2.23
C HIS A 151 7.08 -1.17 1.61
N ARG A 152 7.17 -1.69 0.39
CA ARG A 152 8.42 -1.80 -0.37
C ARG A 152 8.22 -1.46 -1.84
N LEU A 153 9.33 -1.21 -2.53
CA LEU A 153 9.28 -0.98 -3.97
C LEU A 153 9.02 -2.27 -4.75
N PRO A 154 8.18 -2.18 -5.80
CA PRO A 154 8.09 -3.15 -6.89
C PRO A 154 9.45 -3.66 -7.36
N GLY A 155 9.57 -4.97 -7.56
CA GLY A 155 10.80 -5.59 -8.07
C GLY A 155 12.03 -5.57 -7.16
N ALA A 156 11.97 -4.98 -5.97
CA ALA A 156 13.00 -5.19 -4.95
C ALA A 156 12.83 -6.60 -4.37
N GLU A 157 13.83 -7.47 -4.52
CA GLU A 157 13.81 -8.79 -3.88
C GLU A 157 13.59 -8.62 -2.37
N SER A 158 12.70 -9.43 -1.80
CA SER A 158 12.47 -9.47 -0.36
C SER A 158 13.77 -9.88 0.32
N THR A 159 14.52 -8.88 0.79
CA THR A 159 15.70 -9.15 1.60
C THR A 159 15.19 -9.64 2.95
N GLU A 160 15.11 -10.94 3.13
CA GLU A 160 14.95 -11.54 4.44
C GLU A 160 16.08 -11.00 5.34
N ALA A 161 15.69 -10.34 6.43
CA ALA A 161 16.62 -9.77 7.39
C ALA A 161 17.49 -10.89 8.01
N PRO A 162 18.84 -10.80 7.96
CA PRO A 162 19.69 -11.76 8.66
C PRO A 162 19.56 -11.54 10.16
N SER A 163 18.97 -12.53 10.82
CA SER A 163 18.89 -12.63 12.28
C SER A 163 20.12 -13.34 12.83
N ILE A 164 21.23 -12.65 13.12
CA ILE A 164 22.32 -13.20 13.97
C ILE A 164 22.98 -12.04 14.75
N THR A 165 22.61 -11.87 16.02
CA THR A 165 23.34 -12.31 17.24
C THR A 165 24.58 -11.48 17.58
N ALA A 166 24.48 -10.77 18.70
CA ALA A 166 25.58 -10.09 19.37
C ALA A 166 26.69 -11.08 19.74
N SER A 167 27.93 -10.71 19.43
CA SER A 167 29.12 -11.29 20.04
C SER A 167 30.07 -10.18 20.49
N THR A 168 30.22 -10.10 21.80
CA THR A 168 31.09 -9.25 22.60
C THR A 168 32.57 -9.60 22.42
N GLY A 169 33.44 -8.58 22.43
CA GLY A 169 34.90 -8.66 22.61
C GLY A 169 35.52 -7.28 22.35
N THR A 170 35.66 -6.38 23.33
CA THR A 170 36.76 -6.23 24.33
C THR A 170 38.13 -5.91 23.73
N TYR A 171 38.50 -4.62 23.85
CA TYR A 171 39.79 -3.94 24.04
C TYR A 171 41.10 -4.39 23.34
N GLY A 172 41.75 -3.41 22.73
CA GLY A 172 43.19 -3.34 22.46
C GLY A 172 43.60 -1.92 22.06
N GLU A 173 44.28 -1.22 22.98
CA GLU A 173 44.98 0.07 22.81
C GLU A 173 46.34 -0.10 22.09
N GLU A 174 46.97 1.03 21.75
CA GLU A 174 48.34 1.28 21.20
C GLU A 174 48.34 1.73 19.71
N SER A 175 48.48 3.03 19.43
CA SER A 175 49.72 3.86 19.44
C SER A 175 50.69 3.49 18.32
N GLY A 176 50.85 4.42 17.36
CA GLY A 176 51.79 4.31 16.24
C GLY A 176 51.75 5.55 15.35
N ASP A 177 52.28 6.65 15.88
CA ASP A 177 52.83 7.76 15.10
C ASP A 177 53.94 7.22 14.18
N ASP A 178 53.94 7.62 12.91
CA ASP A 178 55.13 7.72 12.06
C ASP A 178 54.74 8.39 10.74
N GLY A 179 55.13 9.67 10.63
CA GLY A 179 54.83 10.51 9.49
C GLY A 179 55.50 10.08 8.19
N LYS A 180 54.78 10.28 7.07
CA LYS A 180 55.40 10.74 5.82
C LYS A 180 54.41 11.48 4.93
N THR A 181 54.79 12.73 4.68
CA THR A 181 54.25 13.70 3.75
C THR A 181 54.25 13.22 2.30
N CYS A 182 53.17 13.50 1.56
CA CYS A 182 53.16 13.78 0.12
C CYS A 182 51.96 14.70 -0.20
N GLY A 183 52.21 16.01 -0.29
CA GLY A 183 51.45 16.90 -1.19
C GLY A 183 52.33 17.26 -2.40
N PRO A 184 51.97 18.20 -3.30
CA PRO A 184 50.72 18.98 -3.41
C PRO A 184 50.14 19.07 -4.86
N GLY A 185 48.94 19.67 -4.99
CA GLY A 185 48.43 20.35 -6.21
C GLY A 185 47.82 19.42 -7.27
N ILE A 186 46.73 19.75 -7.96
CA ILE A 186 46.47 21.01 -8.67
C ILE A 186 44.96 21.31 -8.69
N VAL A 187 44.66 22.57 -8.42
CA VAL A 187 43.38 23.25 -8.65
C VAL A 187 43.23 23.54 -10.14
N ALA A 188 42.11 23.18 -10.75
CA ALA A 188 41.66 23.80 -12.00
C ALA A 188 40.22 24.30 -11.81
N VAL A 189 40.11 25.62 -11.90
CA VAL A 189 38.91 26.44 -11.73
C VAL A 189 38.71 27.21 -13.04
N LEU A 190 37.44 27.47 -13.38
CA LEU A 190 36.90 28.33 -14.45
C LEU A 190 36.86 27.68 -15.85
N VAL A 191 35.82 27.88 -16.67
CA VAL A 191 35.25 29.18 -17.05
C VAL A 191 33.77 29.02 -17.48
N LEU A 192 32.91 29.89 -16.94
CA LEU A 192 31.60 30.26 -17.48
C LEU A 192 31.75 30.95 -18.85
N LEU A 193 30.81 30.77 -19.78
CA LEU A 193 30.17 31.92 -20.46
C LEU A 193 28.89 31.46 -21.20
N PRO A 194 27.78 32.22 -21.06
CA PRO A 194 26.55 32.06 -21.83
C PRO A 194 26.63 32.84 -23.16
N LEU A 195 25.72 32.60 -24.10
CA LEU A 195 25.23 33.53 -25.15
C LEU A 195 24.21 32.74 -26.02
N LEU A 196 22.91 32.87 -25.80
CA LEU A 196 22.04 33.78 -26.56
C LEU A 196 22.48 34.01 -28.02
N ALA A 197 21.76 33.37 -28.95
CA ALA A 197 21.13 33.96 -30.15
C ALA A 197 21.17 32.99 -31.34
N LEU A 198 20.01 32.45 -31.74
CA LEU A 198 19.43 32.74 -33.05
C LEU A 198 18.03 32.16 -33.18
N ARG A 199 17.09 33.07 -32.96
CA ARG A 199 15.71 33.09 -33.45
C ARG A 199 15.72 33.22 -34.98
N ARG A 200 14.76 32.54 -35.65
CA ARG A 200 14.20 32.68 -37.02
C ARG A 200 14.19 31.30 -37.68
N ARG A 201 13.11 30.79 -38.24
CA ARG A 201 11.89 31.39 -38.79
C ARG A 201 10.81 30.30 -38.83
#